data_AF-A0A9X8YAA4-F1
#
_entry.id   AF-A0A9X8YAA4-F1
#
_cell.length_a   1.000
_cell.length_b   1.000
_cell.length_c   1.000
_cell.angle_alpha   90.00
_cell.angle_beta   90.00
_cell.angle_gamma   90.00
#
_symmetry.space_group_name_H-M   'P 1'
#
loop_
_entity.id
_entity.type
_entity.pdbx_description
1 polymer ?
#
loop_
_entity_poly.entity_id
_entity_poly.type
_entity_poly.pdbx_seq_one_letter_code
_entity_poly.pdbx_strand_id
1 'polypeptide(L)'
;MAAWNTGDMSLQMPIAVQATAQQGIRRLIRIRYRYFSYALRYADGREVSGLGWAEADKLLQGHRYPADASCTRHGAERHCPDLGAGAWVDYPYGEPLDRP
;
A
#
# COMPACT_ATOMS: atom_id res chain seq x y z
N MET A 1 27.06 -12.47 28.54
CA MET A 1 25.88 -11.59 28.41
C MET A 1 25.82 -11.10 26.98
N ALA A 2 24.92 -11.64 26.17
CA ALA A 2 24.76 -11.20 24.79
C ALA A 2 23.93 -9.90 24.79
N ALA A 3 24.60 -8.79 24.46
CA ALA A 3 23.92 -7.56 24.07
C ALA A 3 23.28 -7.84 22.70
N TRP A 4 21.97 -8.08 22.69
CA TRP A 4 21.23 -8.06 21.44
C TRP A 4 21.24 -6.62 20.96
N ASN A 5 21.97 -6.42 19.87
CA ASN A 5 21.98 -5.21 19.08
C ASN A 5 20.53 -4.86 18.75
N THR A 6 19.92 -3.94 19.51
CA THR A 6 18.77 -3.17 19.07
C THR A 6 19.30 -2.20 18.01
N GLY A 7 19.77 -2.76 16.90
CA GLY A 7 20.09 -2.01 15.70
C GLY A 7 18.82 -1.26 15.37
N ASP A 8 18.93 0.06 15.48
CA ASP A 8 18.06 1.08 14.95
C ASP A 8 17.23 0.55 13.76
N MET A 9 16.08 -0.05 14.07
CA MET A 9 14.99 -0.27 13.12
C MET A 9 14.39 1.12 12.87
N SER A 10 15.20 2.02 12.32
CA SER A 10 14.70 3.04 11.43
C SER A 10 13.78 2.29 10.48
N LEU A 11 12.47 2.35 10.75
CA LEU A 11 11.44 1.62 10.03
C LEU A 11 11.60 2.03 8.58
N GLN A 12 12.30 1.19 7.81
CA GLN A 12 12.67 1.50 6.44
C GLN A 12 11.37 1.78 5.72
N MET A 13 11.24 2.96 5.13
CA MET A 13 9.98 3.35 4.50
C MET A 13 9.76 2.50 3.24
N PRO A 14 8.51 2.10 2.97
CA PRO A 14 8.16 1.57 1.65
C PRO A 14 8.56 2.60 0.58
N ILE A 15 9.08 2.10 -0.54
CA ILE A 15 9.40 2.93 -1.72
C ILE A 15 8.31 2.84 -2.78
N ALA A 16 7.46 1.79 -2.71
CA ALA A 16 6.40 1.60 -3.67
C ALA A 16 5.18 0.91 -3.06
N VAL A 17 4.02 1.19 -3.64
CA VAL A 17 2.73 0.65 -3.24
C VAL A 17 1.99 0.14 -4.47
N GLN A 18 1.27 -0.97 -4.33
CA GLN A 18 0.37 -1.50 -5.34
C GLN A 18 -0.99 -1.76 -4.70
N ALA A 19 -2.06 -1.32 -5.36
CA ALA A 19 -3.41 -1.68 -4.98
C ALA A 19 -3.91 -2.87 -5.82
N THR A 20 -4.64 -3.78 -5.18
CA THR A 20 -5.33 -4.90 -5.85
C THR A 20 -6.84 -4.75 -5.63
N ALA A 21 -7.57 -4.54 -6.72
CA ALA A 21 -9.02 -4.42 -6.70
C ALA A 21 -9.68 -5.79 -6.61
N GLN A 22 -10.64 -5.89 -5.69
CA GLN A 22 -11.51 -7.04 -5.52
C GLN A 22 -12.97 -6.57 -5.57
N GLN A 23 -13.87 -7.47 -5.97
CA GLN A 23 -15.31 -7.20 -5.99
C GLN A 23 -16.01 -7.97 -4.90
N GLY A 24 -16.90 -7.27 -4.18
CA GLY A 24 -17.83 -7.86 -3.24
C GLY A 24 -19.27 -7.59 -3.65
N ILE A 25 -20.19 -8.36 -3.08
CA ILE A 25 -21.64 -8.14 -3.23
C ILE A 25 -22.22 -7.91 -1.84
N ARG A 26 -22.82 -6.74 -1.61
CA ARG A 26 -23.65 -6.51 -0.43
C ARG A 26 -24.99 -7.18 -0.65
N ARG A 27 -25.15 -8.43 -0.18
CA ARG A 27 -26.31 -9.30 -0.46
C ARG A 27 -27.66 -8.64 -0.12
N LEU A 28 -27.73 -7.89 0.98
CA LEU A 28 -28.97 -7.27 1.46
C LEU A 28 -29.55 -6.25 0.47
N ILE A 29 -28.68 -5.50 -0.22
CA ILE A 29 -29.06 -4.42 -1.15
C ILE A 29 -28.70 -4.73 -2.60
N ARG A 30 -28.11 -5.91 -2.87
CA ARG A 30 -27.64 -6.37 -4.18
C ARG A 30 -26.70 -5.39 -4.91
N ILE A 31 -25.99 -4.54 -4.18
CA ILE A 31 -25.01 -3.61 -4.74
C ILE A 31 -23.63 -4.29 -4.79
N ARG A 32 -23.01 -4.27 -5.97
CA ARG A 32 -21.60 -4.63 -6.15
C ARG A 32 -20.74 -3.49 -5.63
N TYR A 33 -19.72 -3.80 -4.85
CA TYR A 33 -18.75 -2.81 -4.39
C TYR A 33 -17.34 -3.27 -4.71
N ARG A 34 -16.48 -2.31 -4.97
CA ARG A 34 -15.04 -2.51 -5.13
C ARG A 34 -14.37 -2.23 -3.79
N TYR A 35 -13.42 -3.07 -3.42
CA TYR A 35 -12.54 -2.83 -2.28
C TYR A 35 -11.11 -3.22 -2.66
N PHE A 36 -10.15 -2.71 -1.90
CA PHE A 36 -8.73 -2.86 -2.21
C PHE A 36 -7.99 -3.58 -1.10
N SER A 37 -7.03 -4.41 -1.50
CA SER A 37 -5.90 -4.78 -0.67
C SER A 37 -4.62 -4.16 -1.23
N TYR A 38 -3.59 -4.06 -0.40
CA TYR A 38 -2.35 -3.38 -0.77
C TYR A 38 -1.15 -4.33 -0.66
N ALA A 39 -0.17 -4.06 -1.50
CA ALA A 39 1.18 -4.55 -1.36
C ALA A 39 2.16 -3.36 -1.24
N LEU A 40 3.18 -3.52 -0.41
CA LEU A 40 4.24 -2.54 -0.17
C LEU A 40 5.57 -3.16 -0.55
N ARG A 41 6.42 -2.41 -1.25
CA ARG A 41 7.79 -2.79 -1.58
C ARG A 41 8.77 -1.88 -0.87
N TYR A 42 9.80 -2.47 -0.32
CA TYR A 42 10.89 -1.78 0.38
C TYR A 42 12.15 -1.73 -0.50
N ALA A 43 13.08 -0.84 -0.17
CA ALA A 43 14.29 -0.64 -0.96
C ALA A 43 15.23 -1.86 -0.97
N ASP A 44 15.12 -2.75 0.01
CA ASP A 44 15.84 -4.03 0.10
C ASP A 44 15.23 -5.13 -0.79
N GLY A 45 14.14 -4.83 -1.51
CA GLY A 45 13.42 -5.78 -2.36
C GLY A 45 12.39 -6.62 -1.61
N ARG A 46 12.23 -6.43 -0.29
CA ARG A 46 11.16 -7.08 0.46
C ARG A 46 9.81 -6.56 0.00
N GLU A 47 8.85 -7.47 -0.10
CA GLU A 47 7.45 -7.15 -0.33
C GLU A 47 6.57 -7.65 0.82
N VAL A 48 5.55 -6.87 1.15
CA VAL A 48 4.51 -7.25 2.11
C VAL A 48 3.17 -7.03 1.43
N SER A 49 2.40 -8.11 1.24
CA SER A 49 1.16 -8.12 0.46
C SER A 49 -0.06 -8.52 1.27
N GLY A 50 -1.26 -8.33 0.71
CA GLY A 50 -2.52 -8.73 1.33
C GLY A 50 -2.94 -7.82 2.49
N LEU A 51 -2.43 -6.59 2.51
CA LEU A 51 -2.69 -5.62 3.56
C LEU A 51 -4.07 -4.99 3.37
N GLY A 52 -4.80 -4.82 4.47
CA GLY A 52 -5.95 -3.92 4.49
C GLY A 52 -5.52 -2.45 4.51
N TRP A 53 -6.51 -1.56 4.45
CA TRP A 53 -6.27 -0.12 4.49
C TRP A 53 -5.52 0.31 5.76
N ALA A 54 -5.92 -0.20 6.93
CA ALA A 54 -5.34 0.19 8.21
C ALA A 54 -3.88 -0.28 8.37
N GLU A 55 -3.58 -1.50 7.93
CA GLU A 55 -2.22 -2.04 7.98
C GLU A 55 -1.30 -1.31 7.00
N ALA A 56 -1.79 -1.01 5.79
CA ALA A 56 -1.05 -0.22 4.82
C ALA A 56 -0.75 1.19 5.35
N ASP A 57 -1.75 1.88 5.89
CA ASP A 57 -1.60 3.23 6.44
C ASP A 57 -0.59 3.27 7.61
N LYS A 58 -0.61 2.25 8.48
CA LYS A 58 0.37 2.10 9.56
C LYS A 58 1.80 1.96 9.03
N LEU A 59 2.01 1.11 8.02
CA LEU A 59 3.34 0.86 7.44
C LEU A 59 3.85 2.05 6.60
N LEU A 60 2.95 2.84 6.03
CA LEU A 60 3.24 4.13 5.39
C LEU A 60 3.40 5.27 6.42
N GLN A 61 3.31 4.96 7.71
CA GLN A 61 3.34 5.92 8.81
C GLN A 61 2.33 7.07 8.63
N GLY A 62 1.10 6.79 8.17
CA GLY A 62 0.07 7.80 7.92
C GLY A 62 -0.29 8.66 9.14
N HIS A 63 -0.10 8.16 10.36
CA HIS A 63 -0.22 8.98 11.58
C HIS A 63 0.81 10.12 11.66
N ARG A 64 2.00 9.94 11.06
CA ARG A 64 3.11 10.89 11.03
C ARG A 64 3.14 11.68 9.72
N TYR A 65 2.82 11.02 8.60
CA TYR A 65 2.83 11.58 7.25
C TYR A 65 1.47 11.34 6.55
N PRO A 66 0.38 11.97 7.02
CA PRO A 66 -0.97 11.67 6.54
C PRO A 66 -1.19 12.06 5.07
N ALA A 67 -0.55 13.14 4.61
CA ALA A 67 -0.62 13.57 3.23
C ALA A 67 0.03 12.55 2.31
N ASP A 68 1.26 12.12 2.62
CA ASP A 68 2.04 11.16 1.84
C ASP A 68 1.34 9.81 1.74
N ALA A 69 0.87 9.27 2.87
CA ALA A 69 0.13 8.02 2.91
C ALA A 69 -1.18 8.10 2.10
N SER A 70 -1.87 9.24 2.20
CA SER A 70 -3.10 9.49 1.43
C SER A 70 -2.82 9.61 -0.07
N CYS A 71 -1.84 10.43 -0.49
CA CYS A 71 -1.45 10.62 -1.88
C CYS A 71 -1.04 9.29 -2.51
N THR A 72 -0.18 8.54 -1.84
CA THR A 72 0.31 7.25 -2.33
C THR A 72 -0.81 6.24 -2.51
N ARG A 73 -1.71 6.10 -1.52
CA ARG A 73 -2.86 5.18 -1.65
C ARG A 73 -3.81 5.60 -2.77
N HIS A 74 -4.18 6.87 -2.84
CA HIS A 74 -5.09 7.34 -3.88
C HIS A 74 -4.46 7.18 -5.28
N GLY A 75 -3.15 7.38 -5.41
CA GLY A 75 -2.40 7.07 -6.62
C GLY A 75 -2.48 5.59 -6.99
N ALA A 76 -2.18 4.71 -6.03
CA ALA A 76 -2.26 3.25 -6.24
C ALA A 76 -3.67 2.80 -6.66
N GLU A 77 -4.72 3.31 -5.99
CA GLU A 77 -6.12 3.00 -6.31
C GLU A 77 -6.54 3.56 -7.68
N ARG A 78 -6.11 4.78 -8.03
CA ARG A 78 -6.35 5.42 -9.34
C ARG A 78 -5.75 4.61 -10.48
N HIS A 79 -4.56 4.07 -10.29
CA HIS A 79 -3.83 3.27 -11.28
C HIS A 79 -4.15 1.76 -11.18
N CYS A 80 -5.17 1.38 -10.43
CA CYS A 80 -5.63 0.01 -10.30
C CYS A 80 -6.78 -0.28 -11.28
N PRO A 81 -6.74 -1.40 -12.03
CA PRO A 81 -7.83 -1.82 -12.91
C PRO A 81 -9.08 -2.20 -12.11
N ASP A 82 -10.22 -2.37 -12.79
CA ASP A 82 -11.50 -2.71 -12.15
C ASP A 82 -11.47 -3.99 -11.31
N LEU A 83 -10.61 -4.95 -11.67
CA LEU A 83 -10.36 -6.19 -10.94
C LEU A 83 -8.89 -6.60 -11.11
N GLY A 84 -8.25 -7.04 -10.03
CA GLY A 84 -6.86 -7.50 -10.04
C GLY A 84 -5.86 -6.44 -9.59
N ALA A 85 -4.57 -6.75 -9.73
CA ALA A 85 -3.47 -5.91 -9.29
C ALA A 85 -3.23 -4.74 -10.27
N GLY A 86 -2.99 -3.55 -9.72
CA GLY A 86 -2.64 -2.34 -10.45
C GLY A 86 -1.14 -2.18 -10.72
N ALA A 87 -0.76 -1.02 -11.25
CA ALA A 87 0.64 -0.64 -11.34
C ALA A 87 1.24 -0.41 -9.93
N TRP A 88 2.56 -0.61 -9.81
CA TRP A 88 3.30 -0.09 -8.67
C TRP A 88 3.42 1.43 -8.81
N VAL A 89 3.14 2.15 -7.72
CA VAL A 89 3.32 3.59 -7.63
C VAL A 89 4.39 3.93 -6.59
N ASP A 90 5.08 5.05 -6.76
CA ASP A 90 6.06 5.51 -5.79
C ASP A 90 5.39 5.97 -4.49
N TYR A 91 6.15 5.88 -3.40
CA TYR A 91 5.93 6.69 -2.20
C TYR A 91 6.92 7.86 -2.21
N PRO A 92 6.51 9.10 -1.87
CA PRO A 92 5.21 9.48 -1.30
C PRO A 92 4.18 10.03 -2.30
N TYR A 93 4.46 10.05 -3.61
CA TYR A 93 3.67 10.83 -4.57
C TYR A 93 2.53 10.03 -5.21
N GLY A 94 2.63 8.70 -5.24
CA GLY A 94 1.62 7.84 -5.83
C GLY A 94 1.62 7.84 -7.37
N GLU A 95 2.74 8.17 -8.01
CA GLU A 95 2.87 8.10 -9.46
C GLU A 95 3.40 6.72 -9.90
N PRO A 96 2.99 6.20 -11.08
CA PRO A 96 3.47 4.91 -11.57
C PRO A 96 4.99 4.84 -11.73
N LEU A 97 5.61 3.76 -11.23
CA LEU A 97 7.05 3.52 -11.39
C LEU A 97 7.44 3.14 -12.82
N ASP A 98 6.54 2.48 -13.56
CA ASP A 98 6.75 2.08 -14.95
C ASP A 98 6.36 3.20 -15.92
N ARG A 99 6.75 4.46 -15.63
CA ARG A 99 6.62 5.54 -16.62
C ARG A 99 7.61 5.28 -17.76
N PRO A 100 7.18 5.30 -19.03
CA PRO A 100 8.10 5.15 -20.17
C PRO A 100 9.16 6.26 -20.22
#